data_AF-A0A1W6B9J5-F1
#
_entry.id   AF-A0A1W6B9J5-F1
#
_cell.length_a   1.000
_cell.length_b   1.000
_cell.length_c   1.000
_cell.angle_alpha   90.00
_cell.angle_beta   90.00
_cell.angle_gamma   90.00
#
_symmetry.space_group_name_H-M   'P 1'
#
loop_
_entity.id
_entity.type
_entity.pdbx_description
1 polymer ?
#
loop_
_entity_poly.entity_id
_entity_poly.type
_entity_poly.pdbx_seq_one_letter_code
_entity_poly.pdbx_strand_id
1 'polypeptide(L)'
;MTDINNLISAASPHIPFRSENAAQQFLSQHTVSDQAALVSALYIGRDHLHDDKIQPNYVPNGIVFDRNFHTYGVTSGRWLIEPTDFARILYEKNSQLTDYFTAFQRCAKASRYVLAKF
;
A
#
# COMPACT_ATOMS: atom_id res chain seq x y z
N MET A 1 2.72 9.33 -11.92
CA MET A 1 2.57 8.17 -11.02
C MET A 1 3.91 7.94 -10.37
N THR A 2 3.98 7.96 -9.04
CA THR A 2 5.25 7.85 -8.31
C THR A 2 5.60 6.37 -8.09
N ASP A 3 6.87 6.00 -8.23
CA ASP A 3 7.36 4.65 -7.89
C ASP A 3 7.07 4.33 -6.42
N ILE A 4 6.57 3.13 -6.14
CA ILE A 4 6.16 2.74 -4.78
C ILE A 4 7.33 2.71 -3.79
N ASN A 5 8.56 2.42 -4.21
CA ASN A 5 9.72 2.49 -3.32
C ASN A 5 10.04 3.93 -2.95
N ASN A 6 9.83 4.89 -3.86
CA ASN A 6 9.98 6.30 -3.57
C ASN A 6 8.91 6.79 -2.59
N LEU A 7 7.66 6.33 -2.74
CA LEU A 7 6.58 6.63 -1.79
C LEU A 7 6.86 6.05 -0.40
N ILE A 8 7.29 4.78 -0.30
CA ILE A 8 7.67 4.14 0.96
C ILE A 8 8.85 4.88 1.60
N SER A 9 9.86 5.26 0.81
CA SER A 9 11.02 6.03 1.30
C SER A 9 10.62 7.41 1.80
N ALA A 10 9.66 8.07 1.15
CA ALA A 10 9.11 9.34 1.61
C ALA A 10 8.28 9.21 2.89
N ALA A 11 7.56 8.09 3.08
CA ALA A 11 6.80 7.81 4.30
C ALA A 11 7.71 7.47 5.50
N SER A 12 8.85 6.82 5.27
CA SER A 12 9.73 6.27 6.31
C SER A 12 10.12 7.26 7.42
N PRO A 13 10.47 8.54 7.16
CA PRO A 13 10.82 9.50 8.22
C PRO A 13 9.62 9.93 9.09
N HIS A 14 8.40 9.70 8.62
CA HIS A 14 7.17 10.03 9.33
C HIS A 14 6.63 8.86 10.16
N ILE A 15 7.22 7.67 10.04
CA ILE A 15 6.81 6.47 10.79
C ILE A 15 7.66 6.37 12.07
N PRO A 16 7.04 6.23 13.27
CA PRO A 16 5.61 6.20 13.52
C PRO A 16 4.94 7.58 13.35
N PHE A 17 3.76 7.61 12.70
CA PHE A 17 2.96 8.82 12.58
C PHE A 17 2.46 9.25 13.96
N ARG A 18 2.71 10.52 14.31
CA ARG A 18 2.37 11.08 15.63
C ARG A 18 0.88 11.26 15.86
N SER A 19 0.09 11.34 14.79
CA SER A 19 -1.37 11.45 14.83
C SER A 19 -1.96 11.10 13.45
N GLU A 20 -3.26 10.84 13.41
CA GLU A 20 -4.00 10.70 12.14
C GLU A 20 -3.89 11.97 11.28
N ASN A 21 -3.93 13.16 11.91
CA ASN A 21 -3.73 14.42 11.18
C ASN A 21 -2.31 14.53 10.57
N ALA A 22 -1.28 14.03 11.24
CA ALA A 22 0.07 13.99 10.67
C ALA A 22 0.15 13.03 9.46
N ALA A 23 -0.53 11.88 9.53
CA ALA A 23 -0.67 10.98 8.39
C ALA A 23 -1.44 11.63 7.24
N GLN A 24 -2.53 12.33 7.54
CA GLN A 24 -3.32 13.08 6.54
C GLN A 24 -2.51 14.20 5.88
N GLN A 25 -1.70 14.93 6.65
CA GLN A 25 -0.80 15.97 6.14
C GLN A 25 0.24 15.38 5.17
N PHE A 26 0.85 14.26 5.53
CA PHE A 26 1.75 13.54 4.63
C PHE A 26 1.02 13.10 3.34
N LEU A 27 -0.12 12.41 3.47
CA LEU A 27 -0.89 11.94 2.32
C LEU A 27 -1.37 13.08 1.40
N SER A 28 -1.67 14.26 1.94
CA SER A 28 -2.12 15.43 1.16
C SER A 28 -1.07 15.96 0.17
N GLN A 29 0.20 15.54 0.31
CA GLN A 29 1.29 15.87 -0.62
C GLN A 29 1.31 14.95 -1.84
N HIS A 30 0.48 13.91 -1.85
CA HIS A 30 0.45 12.86 -2.86
C HIS A 30 -0.91 12.78 -3.54
N THR A 31 -0.93 12.31 -4.79
CA THR A 31 -2.18 12.04 -5.51
C THR A 31 -2.95 10.89 -4.84
N VAL A 32 -4.28 10.85 -4.98
CA VAL A 32 -5.11 9.77 -4.39
C VAL A 32 -4.61 8.38 -4.81
N SER A 33 -4.15 8.22 -6.05
CA SER A 33 -3.59 6.94 -6.52
C SER A 33 -2.25 6.59 -5.86
N ASP A 34 -1.40 7.58 -5.55
CA ASP A 34 -0.17 7.35 -4.80
C ASP A 34 -0.45 7.06 -3.30
N GLN A 35 -1.46 7.71 -2.72
CA GLN A 35 -1.94 7.41 -1.37
C GLN A 35 -2.45 5.97 -1.30
N ALA A 36 -3.25 5.55 -2.28
CA ALA A 36 -3.73 4.19 -2.40
C ALA A 36 -2.59 3.19 -2.54
N ALA A 37 -1.55 3.51 -3.31
CA ALA A 37 -0.39 2.64 -3.50
C ALA A 37 0.28 2.29 -2.15
N LEU A 38 0.39 3.26 -1.24
CA LEU A 38 0.92 3.04 0.10
C LEU A 38 0.03 2.10 0.93
N VAL A 39 -1.28 2.32 0.90
CA VAL A 39 -2.24 1.47 1.63
C VAL A 39 -2.24 0.05 1.07
N SER A 40 -2.21 -0.09 -0.25
CA SER A 40 -2.11 -1.37 -0.95
C SER A 40 -0.83 -2.12 -0.57
N ALA A 41 0.32 -1.46 -0.66
CA ALA A 41 1.61 -2.03 -0.27
C ALA A 41 1.62 -2.49 1.20
N LEU A 42 1.02 -1.71 2.10
CA LEU A 42 0.85 -2.06 3.51
C LEU A 42 0.06 -3.37 3.68
N TYR A 43 -1.10 -3.51 3.04
CA TYR A 43 -1.94 -4.70 3.22
C TYR A 43 -1.29 -5.94 2.64
N ILE A 44 -0.70 -5.82 1.44
CA ILE A 44 0.05 -6.90 0.82
C ILE A 44 1.22 -7.31 1.73
N GLY A 45 1.98 -6.35 2.23
CA GLY A 45 3.12 -6.61 3.12
C GLY A 45 2.73 -7.26 4.43
N ARG A 46 1.65 -6.81 5.06
CA ARG A 46 1.08 -7.41 6.27
C ARG A 46 0.72 -8.87 6.04
N ASP A 47 0.00 -9.16 4.96
CA ASP A 47 -0.47 -10.51 4.67
C ASP A 47 0.67 -11.46 4.28
N HIS A 48 1.84 -10.93 3.93
CA HIS A 48 3.06 -11.68 3.58
C HIS A 48 4.22 -11.46 4.56
N LEU A 49 3.92 -11.07 5.80
CA LEU A 49 4.94 -10.73 6.80
C LEU A 49 5.96 -11.86 7.01
N HIS A 50 5.50 -13.10 6.95
CA HIS A 50 6.29 -14.32 7.14
C HIS A 50 6.58 -15.10 5.85
N ASP A 51 6.23 -14.53 4.69
CA ASP A 51 6.45 -15.14 3.39
C ASP A 51 7.67 -14.55 2.69
N ASP A 52 8.25 -15.33 1.78
CA ASP A 52 9.36 -14.89 0.92
C ASP A 52 8.90 -14.39 -0.45
N LYS A 53 7.64 -14.64 -0.82
CA LYS A 53 7.06 -14.28 -2.11
C LYS A 53 5.57 -13.96 -1.96
N ILE A 54 5.02 -13.24 -2.92
CA ILE A 54 3.58 -13.06 -3.04
C ILE A 54 2.96 -14.44 -3.34
N GLN A 55 1.98 -14.84 -2.53
CA GLN A 55 1.34 -16.13 -2.67
C GLN A 55 0.62 -16.21 -4.04
N PRO A 56 0.71 -17.35 -4.75
CA PRO A 56 -0.10 -17.57 -5.94
C PRO A 56 -1.59 -17.38 -5.60
N ASN A 57 -2.32 -16.66 -6.43
CA ASN A 57 -3.75 -16.35 -6.21
C ASN A 57 -4.03 -15.57 -4.91
N TYR A 58 -3.07 -14.80 -4.39
CA TYR A 58 -3.27 -13.92 -3.23
C TYR A 58 -4.51 -13.03 -3.39
N VAL A 59 -4.72 -12.51 -4.60
CA VAL A 59 -5.90 -11.71 -4.93
C VAL A 59 -6.96 -12.61 -5.58
N PRO A 60 -8.22 -12.61 -5.09
CA PRO A 60 -9.31 -13.38 -5.69
C PRO A 60 -9.53 -13.02 -7.16
N ASN A 61 -10.08 -13.97 -7.93
CA ASN A 61 -10.50 -13.72 -9.31
C ASN A 61 -11.44 -12.50 -9.37
N GLY A 62 -11.10 -11.52 -10.20
CA GLY A 62 -11.87 -10.27 -10.34
C GLY A 62 -11.39 -9.10 -9.47
N ILE A 63 -10.33 -9.27 -8.68
CA ILE A 63 -9.61 -8.16 -8.07
C ILE A 63 -8.23 -8.11 -8.73
N VAL A 64 -7.75 -6.90 -9.04
CA VAL A 64 -6.41 -6.72 -9.62
C VAL A 64 -5.43 -6.44 -8.51
N PHE A 65 -4.29 -7.12 -8.55
CA PHE A 65 -3.13 -6.76 -7.74
C PHE A 65 -2.53 -5.47 -8.33
N ASP A 66 -3.12 -4.33 -7.97
CA ASP A 66 -2.66 -3.00 -8.39
C ASP A 66 -2.50 -2.06 -7.18
N ARG A 67 -1.93 -0.88 -7.44
CA ARG A 67 -1.83 0.19 -6.44
C ARG A 67 -3.15 0.69 -5.89
N ASN A 68 -4.27 0.52 -6.58
CA ASN A 68 -5.53 1.18 -6.22
C ASN A 68 -6.45 0.29 -5.39
N PHE A 69 -6.14 -1.00 -5.19
CA PHE A 69 -6.98 -1.95 -4.45
C PHE A 69 -8.46 -1.81 -4.91
N HIS A 70 -8.68 -1.83 -6.23
CA HIS A 70 -10.02 -1.75 -6.79
C HIS A 70 -10.59 -3.16 -7.04
N THR A 71 -11.89 -3.35 -6.81
CA THR A 71 -12.59 -4.51 -7.38
C THR A 71 -12.82 -4.26 -8.88
N TYR A 72 -12.42 -5.20 -9.74
CA TYR A 72 -12.82 -5.17 -11.15
C TYR A 72 -14.27 -5.64 -11.28
N GLY A 73 -15.10 -4.86 -11.97
CA GLY A 73 -16.51 -5.19 -12.22
C GLY A 73 -17.40 -3.99 -12.54
N VAL A 74 -16.94 -2.77 -12.30
CA VAL A 74 -17.66 -1.55 -12.68
C VAL A 74 -16.72 -0.66 -13.47
N THR A 75 -17.23 -0.13 -14.58
CA THR A 75 -16.61 0.81 -15.53
C THR A 75 -16.10 2.10 -14.86
N SER A 76 -16.37 2.25 -13.57
CA SER A 76 -15.82 3.17 -12.58
C SER A 76 -15.47 2.32 -11.35
N GLY A 77 -14.21 1.94 -11.16
CA GLY A 77 -13.78 1.03 -10.08
C GLY A 77 -14.29 1.47 -8.70
N ARG A 78 -14.75 0.51 -7.88
CA ARG A 78 -15.08 0.77 -6.47
C ARG A 78 -13.81 0.55 -5.64
N TRP A 79 -13.51 1.52 -4.79
CA TRP A 79 -12.47 1.41 -3.76
C TRP A 79 -12.78 0.25 -2.81
N LEU A 80 -11.86 -0.70 -2.64
CA LEU A 80 -11.95 -1.66 -1.53
C LEU A 80 -11.76 -0.97 -0.19
N ILE A 81 -10.99 0.13 -0.20
CA ILE A 81 -10.70 0.98 0.94
C ILE A 81 -10.90 2.42 0.47
N GLU A 82 -11.88 3.10 1.06
CA GLU A 82 -12.19 4.48 0.68
C GLU A 82 -11.01 5.41 1.00
N PRO A 83 -10.68 6.38 0.12
CA PRO A 83 -9.56 7.30 0.37
C PRO A 83 -9.65 8.08 1.69
N THR A 84 -10.87 8.30 2.20
CA THR A 84 -11.11 8.92 3.51
C THR A 84 -10.55 8.13 4.68
N ASP A 85 -10.30 6.81 4.52
CA ASP A 85 -9.76 5.95 5.55
C ASP A 85 -8.22 5.85 5.54
N PHE A 86 -7.55 6.34 4.49
CA PHE A 86 -6.11 6.11 4.31
C PHE A 86 -5.25 6.67 5.45
N ALA A 87 -5.54 7.89 5.91
CA ALA A 87 -4.79 8.51 7.00
C ALA A 87 -4.95 7.73 8.31
N ARG A 88 -6.19 7.34 8.62
CA ARG A 88 -6.52 6.51 9.78
C ARG A 88 -5.80 5.17 9.74
N ILE A 89 -5.79 4.50 8.58
CA ILE A 89 -5.09 3.21 8.41
C ILE A 89 -3.59 3.35 8.68
N LEU A 90 -2.92 4.36 8.12
CA LEU A 90 -1.49 4.59 8.39
C LEU A 90 -1.23 4.85 9.87
N TYR A 91 -2.06 5.68 10.51
CA TYR A 91 -1.92 5.99 11.93
C TYR A 91 -2.22 4.79 12.84
N GLU A 92 -3.19 3.96 12.52
CA GLU A 92 -3.53 2.77 13.32
C GLU A 92 -2.46 1.66 13.20
N LYS A 93 -1.85 1.47 12.02
CA LYS A 93 -0.77 0.47 11.83
C LYS A 93 0.58 0.96 12.34
N ASN A 94 0.82 2.26 12.27
CA ASN A 94 1.90 2.99 12.91
C ASN A 94 3.28 2.32 12.83
N SER A 95 3.84 1.87 13.95
CA SER A 95 5.17 1.25 14.03
C SER A 95 5.30 -0.02 13.20
N GLN A 96 4.20 -0.73 12.93
CA GLN A 96 4.21 -1.95 12.10
C GLN A 96 4.37 -1.63 10.60
N LEU A 97 4.17 -0.38 10.18
CA LEU A 97 4.28 0.03 8.78
C LEU A 97 5.65 -0.31 8.19
N THR A 98 6.73 -0.14 8.97
CA THR A 98 8.09 -0.46 8.53
C THR A 98 8.23 -1.93 8.17
N ASP A 99 7.70 -2.82 9.02
CA ASP A 99 7.76 -4.27 8.78
C ASP A 99 6.90 -4.66 7.58
N TYR A 100 5.70 -4.07 7.45
CA TYR A 100 4.82 -4.32 6.32
C TYR A 100 5.42 -3.87 5.00
N PHE A 101 5.96 -2.64 4.92
CA PHE A 101 6.62 -2.16 3.71
C PHE A 101 7.85 -2.99 3.35
N THR A 102 8.63 -3.40 4.35
CA THR A 102 9.78 -4.29 4.14
C THR A 102 9.35 -5.65 3.58
N ALA A 103 8.29 -6.25 4.15
CA ALA A 103 7.75 -7.51 3.68
C ALA A 103 7.19 -7.40 2.25
N PHE A 104 6.48 -6.31 1.93
CA PHE A 104 6.00 -6.03 0.58
C PHE A 104 7.15 -5.97 -0.44
N GLN A 105 8.18 -5.16 -0.14
CA GLN A 105 9.34 -5.01 -1.03
C GLN A 105 10.08 -6.34 -1.23
N ARG A 106 10.28 -7.12 -0.15
CA ARG A 106 10.89 -8.46 -0.19
C ARG A 106 10.09 -9.38 -1.12
N CYS A 107 8.79 -9.52 -0.87
CA CYS A 107 7.93 -10.46 -1.58
C CYS A 107 7.73 -10.07 -3.05
N ALA A 108 7.55 -8.77 -3.33
CA ALA A 108 7.41 -8.28 -4.70
C ALA A 108 8.67 -8.52 -5.53
N LYS A 109 9.85 -8.27 -4.95
CA LYS A 109 11.14 -8.56 -5.59
C LYS A 109 11.31 -10.04 -5.89
N ALA A 110 11.06 -10.91 -4.90
CA ALA A 110 11.19 -12.35 -5.06
C ALA A 110 10.22 -12.92 -6.11
N SER A 111 9.03 -12.33 -6.21
CA SER A 111 8.00 -12.70 -7.20
C SER A 111 8.23 -12.07 -8.58
N ARG A 112 9.33 -11.31 -8.76
CA ARG A 112 9.68 -10.61 -10.00
C ARG A 112 8.60 -9.61 -10.46
N TYR A 113 7.83 -9.04 -9.54
CA TYR A 113 6.92 -7.95 -9.85
C TYR A 113 7.73 -6.68 -10.20
N VAL A 114 7.34 -6.01 -11.27
CA VAL A 114 7.94 -4.74 -11.68
C VAL A 114 7.32 -3.63 -10.83
N LEU A 115 7.94 -3.33 -9.68
CA LEU A 115 7.46 -2.30 -8.74
C LEU A 115 7.30 -0.90 -9.37
N ALA A 116 8.07 -0.59 -10.42
CA ALA A 116 7.91 0.66 -11.18
C ALA A 116 6.57 0.76 -11.94
N LYS A 117 5.86 -0.37 -12.09
CA LYS A 117 4.54 -0.46 -12.71
C LYS A 117 3.42 -0.67 -11.69
N PHE A 118 3.74 -0.65 -10.39
CA PHE A 118 2.78 -0.86 -9.30
C PHE A 118 1.86 0.35 -9.14
#